data_AF-A0A945YYQ4-F1
#
_entry.id   AF-A0A945YYQ4-F1
#
_cell.length_a   1.000
_cell.length_b   1.000
_cell.length_c   1.000
_cell.angle_alpha   90.00
_cell.angle_beta   90.00
_cell.angle_gamma   90.00
#
_symmetry.space_group_name_H-M   'P 1'
#
loop_
_entity.id
_entity.type
_entity.pdbx_description
1 polymer ?
#
loop_
_entity_poly.entity_id
_entity_poly.type
_entity_poly.pdbx_seq_one_letter_code
_entity_poly.pdbx_strand_id
1 'polypeptide(L)'
;RDWLFVKDHAEAIDLVFHKGDLGETYNIGGFNEWKNIDLVKLLCKQMDEKLGRSTGSSSDLITYVKDRPGHDLRYAIDASKIHKELDWEPSVTFEEGLSLTIDWYLDNVEWLNNVTSGSYKEYYNKQYS
;
A
#
# COMPACT_ATOMS: atom_id res chain seq x y z
N ARG A 1 -7.89 1.34 6.32
CA ARG A 1 -7.50 0.14 5.55
C ARG A 1 -6.32 -0.48 6.28
N ASP A 2 -6.18 -1.79 6.17
CA ASP A 2 -5.00 -2.55 6.61
C ASP A 2 -4.05 -2.64 5.41
N TRP A 3 -2.76 -2.34 5.59
CA TRP A 3 -1.79 -2.18 4.50
C TRP A 3 -0.61 -3.14 4.65
N LEU A 4 -0.55 -4.17 3.80
CA LEU A 4 0.57 -5.12 3.83
C LEU A 4 1.56 -4.84 2.70
N PHE A 5 2.85 -4.79 3.03
CA PHE A 5 3.90 -4.68 2.03
C PHE A 5 3.93 -5.94 1.15
N VAL A 6 4.05 -5.77 -0.17
CA VAL A 6 3.81 -6.87 -1.12
C VAL A 6 4.80 -8.03 -0.96
N LYS A 7 6.04 -7.75 -0.53
CA LYS A 7 7.04 -8.80 -0.28
C LYS A 7 6.67 -9.62 0.95
N ASP A 8 6.22 -8.99 2.03
CA ASP A 8 5.74 -9.70 3.22
C ASP A 8 4.55 -10.60 2.88
N HIS A 9 3.64 -10.14 2.01
CA HIS A 9 2.53 -10.97 1.56
C HIS A 9 3.01 -12.18 0.74
N ALA A 10 3.97 -12.01 -0.16
CA ALA A 10 4.51 -13.10 -0.94
C ALA A 10 5.23 -14.14 -0.05
N GLU A 11 6.01 -13.68 0.93
CA GLU A 11 6.66 -14.54 1.92
C GLU A 11 5.65 -15.29 2.79
N ALA A 12 4.55 -14.64 3.18
CA ALA A 12 3.47 -15.28 3.92
C ALA A 12 2.80 -16.40 3.10
N ILE A 13 2.54 -16.16 1.82
CA ILE A 13 1.97 -17.16 0.91
C ILE A 13 2.91 -18.35 0.77
N ASP A 14 4.21 -18.09 0.56
CA ASP A 14 5.22 -19.13 0.46
C ASP A 14 5.31 -19.96 1.75
N LEU A 15 5.29 -19.30 2.90
CA LEU A 15 5.30 -19.93 4.21
C LEU A 15 4.07 -20.81 4.44
N VAL A 16 2.87 -20.31 4.13
CA VAL A 16 1.62 -21.07 4.24
C VAL A 16 1.64 -22.27 3.29
N PHE A 17 2.17 -22.12 2.07
CA PHE A 17 2.28 -23.22 1.13
C PHE A 17 3.18 -24.35 1.67
N HIS A 18 4.30 -24.03 2.31
CA HIS A 18 5.26 -25.01 2.79
C HIS A 18 4.97 -25.57 4.19
N LYS A 19 4.35 -24.79 5.07
CA LYS A 19 4.20 -25.12 6.50
C LYS A 19 2.76 -25.06 7.01
N GLY A 20 1.82 -24.54 6.23
CA GLY A 20 0.42 -24.45 6.63
C GLY A 20 -0.26 -25.82 6.69
N ASP A 21 -1.20 -25.96 7.62
CA ASP A 21 -1.97 -27.19 7.77
C ASP A 21 -3.01 -27.36 6.64
N LEU A 22 -3.16 -28.58 6.15
CA LEU A 22 -4.11 -28.90 5.09
C LEU A 22 -5.56 -28.65 5.54
N GLY A 23 -6.30 -27.90 4.73
CA GLY A 23 -7.70 -27.56 5.01
C GLY A 23 -7.86 -26.30 5.88
N GLU A 24 -6.78 -25.75 6.41
CA GLU A 24 -6.82 -24.52 7.20
C GLU A 24 -6.85 -23.27 6.33
N THR A 25 -7.40 -22.19 6.90
CA THR A 25 -7.38 -20.85 6.33
C THR A 25 -6.58 -19.92 7.22
N TYR A 26 -5.72 -19.09 6.61
CA TYR A 26 -4.87 -18.12 7.29
C TYR A 26 -5.17 -16.71 6.76
N ASN A 27 -5.59 -15.81 7.65
CA ASN A 27 -5.62 -14.39 7.35
C ASN A 27 -4.19 -13.83 7.35
N ILE A 28 -3.88 -12.99 6.36
CA ILE A 28 -2.59 -12.33 6.21
C ILE A 28 -2.84 -10.82 6.19
N GLY A 29 -2.19 -10.07 7.08
CA GLY A 29 -2.42 -8.64 7.28
C GLY A 29 -1.20 -7.93 7.86
N GLY A 30 -1.18 -6.59 7.78
CA GLY A 30 -0.03 -5.76 8.17
C GLY A 30 -0.06 -5.25 9.61
N PHE A 31 -1.11 -5.56 10.38
CA PHE A 31 -1.34 -5.04 11.73
C PHE A 31 -1.31 -3.49 11.81
N ASN A 32 -1.69 -2.82 10.72
CA ASN A 32 -1.48 -1.38 10.54
C ASN A 32 -2.69 -0.69 9.88
N GLU A 33 -3.63 -0.27 10.71
CA GLU A 33 -4.80 0.46 10.23
C GLU A 33 -4.52 1.94 9.98
N TRP A 34 -4.64 2.35 8.72
CA TRP A 34 -4.49 3.75 8.32
C TRP A 34 -5.78 4.33 7.73
N LYS A 35 -6.05 5.59 8.04
CA LYS A 35 -7.00 6.41 7.29
C LYS A 35 -6.33 6.87 5.99
N ASN A 36 -7.10 6.90 4.90
CA ASN A 36 -6.57 7.29 3.59
C ASN A 36 -5.89 8.67 3.61
N ILE A 37 -6.46 9.64 4.33
CA ILE A 37 -5.89 11.00 4.41
C ILE A 37 -4.56 11.04 5.17
N ASP A 38 -4.40 10.24 6.21
CA ASP A 38 -3.16 10.21 7.00
C ASP A 38 -2.03 9.56 6.19
N LEU A 39 -2.35 8.52 5.43
CA LEU A 39 -1.44 7.92 4.44
C LEU A 39 -1.00 8.93 3.39
N VAL A 40 -1.94 9.67 2.77
CA VAL A 40 -1.60 10.63 1.71
C VAL A 40 -0.72 11.76 2.25
N LYS A 41 -0.95 12.23 3.48
CA LYS A 41 -0.09 13.22 4.13
C LYS A 41 1.33 12.69 4.38
N LEU A 42 1.45 11.44 4.85
CA LEU A 42 2.75 10.80 5.04
C LEU A 42 3.49 10.64 3.71
N LEU A 43 2.79 10.20 2.65
CA LEU A 43 3.33 10.13 1.29
C LEU A 43 3.84 11.48 0.82
N CYS A 44 3.05 12.55 0.96
CA CYS A 44 3.46 13.90 0.57
C CYS A 44 4.73 14.35 1.31
N LYS A 45 4.81 14.10 2.61
CA LYS A 45 5.98 14.41 3.42
C LYS A 45 7.23 13.67 2.90
N GLN A 46 7.16 12.35 2.73
CA GLN A 46 8.30 11.57 2.25
C GLN A 46 8.70 11.95 0.81
N MET A 47 7.74 12.30 -0.05
CA MET A 47 8.00 12.79 -1.40
C MET A 47 8.73 14.15 -1.40
N ASP A 48 8.33 15.08 -0.53
CA ASP A 48 9.04 16.35 -0.41
C ASP A 48 10.50 16.14 -0.01
N GLU A 49 10.74 15.27 0.98
CA GLU A 49 12.09 14.93 1.46
C GLU A 49 12.92 14.26 0.35
N LYS A 50 12.40 13.20 -0.30
CA LYS A 50 13.13 12.43 -1.32
C LYS A 50 13.40 13.22 -2.60
N LEU A 51 12.56 14.18 -2.94
CA LEU A 51 12.73 15.04 -4.13
C LEU A 51 13.37 16.39 -3.84
N GLY A 52 13.73 16.68 -2.58
CA GLY A 52 14.33 17.96 -2.18
C GLY A 52 13.40 19.16 -2.37
N ARG A 53 12.08 18.97 -2.19
CA ARG A 53 11.09 20.04 -2.28
C ARG A 53 10.94 20.75 -0.94
N SER A 54 10.34 21.93 -0.96
CA SER A 54 9.97 22.62 0.29
C SER A 54 8.92 21.81 1.05
N THR A 55 9.15 21.58 2.34
CA THR A 55 8.24 20.86 3.23
C THR A 55 6.81 21.38 3.11
N GLY A 56 5.87 20.49 2.80
CA GLY A 56 4.44 20.79 2.70
C GLY A 56 3.97 21.02 1.26
N SER A 57 4.87 21.27 0.31
CA SER A 57 4.49 21.60 -1.08
C SER A 57 3.71 20.49 -1.77
N SER A 58 4.03 19.21 -1.53
CA SER A 58 3.25 18.11 -2.10
C SER A 58 1.86 17.99 -1.46
N SER A 59 1.68 18.43 -0.22
CA SER A 59 0.38 18.38 0.47
C SER A 59 -0.63 19.39 -0.10
N ASP A 60 -0.17 20.47 -0.72
CA ASP A 60 -1.03 21.46 -1.38
C ASP A 60 -1.75 20.87 -2.61
N LEU A 61 -1.31 19.71 -3.12
CA LEU A 61 -1.94 19.01 -4.24
C LEU A 61 -3.16 18.18 -3.80
N ILE A 62 -3.41 18.05 -2.50
CA ILE A 62 -4.53 17.26 -1.98
C ILE A 62 -5.85 17.92 -2.35
N THR A 63 -6.68 17.20 -3.11
CA THR A 63 -8.03 17.64 -3.48
C THR A 63 -9.07 16.63 -2.98
N TYR A 64 -10.11 17.13 -2.30
CA TYR A 64 -11.24 16.31 -1.89
C TYR A 64 -12.23 16.18 -3.05
N VAL A 65 -12.59 14.95 -3.38
CA VAL A 65 -13.53 14.62 -4.45
C VAL A 65 -14.77 13.93 -3.88
N LYS A 66 -15.81 13.79 -4.70
CA LYS A 66 -17.03 13.07 -4.31
C LYS A 66 -16.70 11.62 -3.95
N ASP A 67 -17.29 11.15 -2.86
CA ASP A 67 -17.06 9.78 -2.38
C ASP A 67 -17.66 8.72 -3.33
N ARG A 68 -17.09 7.51 -3.28
CA ARG A 68 -17.52 6.37 -4.10
C ARG A 68 -18.83 5.80 -3.55
N PRO A 69 -19.84 5.51 -4.40
CA PRO A 69 -21.03 4.79 -3.97
C PRO A 69 -20.67 3.41 -3.38
N GLY A 70 -21.18 3.11 -2.18
CA GLY A 70 -20.92 1.85 -1.48
C GLY A 70 -19.51 1.72 -0.91
N HIS A 71 -18.87 2.83 -0.53
CA HIS A 71 -17.52 2.81 0.02
C HIS A 71 -17.48 2.20 1.43
N ASP A 72 -16.93 0.99 1.54
CA ASP A 72 -16.59 0.43 2.85
C ASP A 72 -15.54 1.29 3.55
N LEU A 73 -15.84 1.70 4.78
CA LEU A 73 -15.04 2.69 5.50
C LEU A 73 -13.81 2.09 6.19
N ARG A 74 -13.88 0.82 6.59
CA ARG A 74 -12.83 0.18 7.40
C ARG A 74 -12.70 -1.30 7.05
N TYR A 75 -11.45 -1.70 6.82
CA TYR A 75 -11.01 -3.09 6.88
C TYR A 75 -9.83 -3.16 7.83
N ALA A 76 -9.82 -4.19 8.65
CA ALA A 76 -8.79 -4.53 9.62
C ALA A 76 -8.70 -6.06 9.65
N ILE A 77 -7.50 -6.60 9.50
CA ILE A 77 -7.29 -8.05 9.46
C ILE A 77 -6.72 -8.52 10.80
N ASP A 78 -7.34 -9.54 11.38
CA ASP A 78 -6.73 -10.29 12.47
C ASP A 78 -5.86 -11.42 11.88
N ALA A 79 -4.54 -11.22 11.92
CA ALA A 79 -3.53 -12.19 11.49
C ALA A 79 -2.92 -12.97 12.68
N SER A 80 -3.59 -13.02 13.83
CA SER A 80 -3.07 -13.72 15.02
C SER A 80 -2.84 -15.22 14.77
N LYS A 81 -3.60 -15.85 13.88
CA LYS A 81 -3.48 -17.29 13.61
C LYS A 81 -2.15 -17.62 12.92
N ILE A 82 -1.86 -16.96 11.80
CA ILE A 82 -0.61 -17.20 11.05
C ILE A 82 0.62 -16.86 11.91
N HIS A 83 0.52 -15.83 12.74
CA HIS A 83 1.57 -15.48 13.70
C HIS A 83 1.81 -16.60 14.71
N LYS A 84 0.75 -17.10 15.37
CA LYS A 84 0.89 -18.13 16.41
C LYS A 84 1.31 -19.50 15.87
N GLU A 85 0.80 -19.88 14.71
CA GLU A 85 0.99 -21.23 14.17
C GLU A 85 2.24 -21.32 13.29
N LEU A 86 2.55 -20.26 12.52
CA LEU A 86 3.63 -20.28 11.53
C LEU A 86 4.77 -19.29 11.84
N ASP A 87 4.70 -18.57 12.97
CA ASP A 87 5.70 -17.58 13.40
C ASP A 87 5.93 -16.47 12.35
N TRP A 88 4.86 -16.09 11.66
CA TRP A 88 4.91 -15.05 10.64
C TRP A 88 4.52 -13.68 11.20
N GLU A 89 5.26 -12.66 10.79
CA GLU A 89 4.91 -11.25 10.98
C GLU A 89 5.48 -10.39 9.84
N PRO A 90 4.90 -9.21 9.55
CA PRO A 90 5.45 -8.28 8.58
C PRO A 90 6.88 -7.86 8.94
N SER A 91 7.78 -7.81 7.95
CA SER A 91 9.18 -7.44 8.16
C SER A 91 9.42 -5.93 8.28
N VAL A 92 8.45 -5.10 7.87
CA VAL A 92 8.55 -3.64 7.86
C VAL A 92 7.34 -2.97 8.50
N THR A 93 7.57 -1.80 9.09
CA THR A 93 6.48 -0.89 9.45
C THR A 93 5.83 -0.29 8.20
N PHE A 94 4.64 0.32 8.37
CA PHE A 94 3.97 0.99 7.26
C PHE A 94 4.83 2.11 6.65
N GLU A 95 5.45 2.92 7.49
CA GLU A 95 6.30 4.05 7.12
C GLU A 95 7.51 3.60 6.30
N GLU A 96 8.16 2.51 6.70
CA GLU A 96 9.30 1.91 6.00
C GLU A 96 8.88 1.31 4.67
N GLY A 97 7.80 0.52 4.64
CA GLY A 97 7.25 -0.06 3.42
C GLY A 97 6.82 1.01 2.42
N LEU A 98 6.24 2.13 2.88
CA LEU A 98 5.90 3.26 2.03
C LEU A 98 7.15 3.95 1.47
N SER A 99 8.18 4.16 2.29
CA SER A 99 9.45 4.75 1.86
C SER A 99 10.12 3.91 0.77
N LEU A 100 10.19 2.58 0.97
CA LEU A 100 10.70 1.63 -0.02
C LEU A 100 9.87 1.63 -1.30
N THR A 101 8.55 1.76 -1.18
CA THR A 101 7.66 1.86 -2.34
C THR A 101 7.96 3.13 -3.14
N ILE A 102 8.10 4.29 -2.48
CA ILE A 102 8.43 5.55 -3.16
C ILE A 102 9.76 5.43 -3.91
N ASP A 103 10.81 4.92 -3.25
CA ASP A 103 12.11 4.73 -3.87
C ASP A 103 12.02 3.84 -5.10
N TRP A 104 11.27 2.73 -5.01
CA TRP A 104 11.04 1.86 -6.14
C TRP A 104 10.40 2.60 -7.33
N TYR A 105 9.38 3.44 -7.11
CA TYR A 105 8.77 4.21 -8.20
C TYR A 105 9.73 5.25 -8.80
N LEU A 106 10.56 5.90 -7.98
CA LEU A 106 11.56 6.88 -8.45
C LEU A 106 12.68 6.22 -9.27
N ASP A 107 13.07 5.00 -8.91
CA ASP A 107 14.12 4.24 -9.60
C ASP A 107 13.62 3.50 -10.85
N ASN A 108 12.30 3.33 -11.02
CA ASN A 108 11.70 2.51 -12.09
C ASN A 108 10.82 3.33 -13.06
N VAL A 109 11.32 4.51 -13.48
CA VAL A 109 10.60 5.44 -14.36
C VAL A 109 10.20 4.81 -15.71
N GLU A 110 11.04 3.96 -16.29
CA GLU A 110 10.71 3.28 -17.54
C GLU A 110 9.49 2.37 -17.38
N TRP A 111 9.47 1.56 -16.33
CA TRP A 111 8.32 0.72 -16.01
C TRP A 111 7.06 1.56 -15.80
N LEU A 112 7.18 2.66 -15.03
CA LEU A 112 6.07 3.56 -14.76
C LEU A 112 5.49 4.17 -16.05
N ASN A 113 6.34 4.61 -16.96
CA ASN A 113 5.91 5.18 -18.24
C ASN A 113 5.17 4.15 -19.11
N ASN A 114 5.61 2.89 -19.09
CA ASN A 114 4.99 1.82 -19.86
C ASN A 114 3.56 1.52 -19.35
N VAL A 115 3.35 1.48 -18.03
CA VAL A 115 2.05 1.15 -17.43
C VAL A 115 1.07 2.32 -17.36
N THR A 116 1.53 3.56 -17.51
CA THR A 116 0.69 4.77 -17.46
C THR A 116 0.30 5.32 -18.83
N SER A 117 0.64 4.63 -19.91
CA SER A 117 0.37 5.04 -21.28
C SER A 117 -0.98 4.52 -21.81
N GLY A 118 -1.43 5.07 -22.95
CA GLY A 118 -2.60 4.57 -23.70
C GLY A 118 -3.89 4.50 -22.88
N SER A 119 -4.40 3.28 -22.70
CA SER A 119 -5.68 3.00 -22.05
C SER A 119 -5.77 3.51 -20.60
N TYR A 120 -4.65 3.58 -19.88
CA TYR A 120 -4.62 4.13 -18.52
C TYR A 120 -5.00 5.62 -18.53
N LYS A 121 -4.46 6.40 -19.47
CA LYS A 121 -4.73 7.83 -19.61
C LYS A 121 -6.18 8.09 -20.01
N GLU A 122 -6.73 7.28 -20.92
CA GLU A 122 -8.14 7.36 -21.32
C GLU A 122 -9.09 7.06 -20.15
N TYR A 123 -8.79 6.01 -19.37
CA TYR A 123 -9.53 5.69 -18.16
C TYR A 123 -9.51 6.85 -17.15
N TYR A 124 -8.34 7.44 -16.90
CA TYR A 124 -8.18 8.53 -15.93
C TYR A 124 -9.05 9.73 -16.29
N ASN A 125 -9.02 10.16 -17.56
CA ASN A 125 -9.86 11.26 -18.04
C ASN A 125 -11.36 10.97 -17.85
N LYS A 126 -11.80 9.74 -18.13
CA LYS A 126 -13.21 9.38 -17.99
C LYS A 126 -13.71 9.40 -16.54
N GLN A 127 -12.85 9.06 -15.58
CA GLN A 127 -13.24 8.94 -14.17
C GLN A 127 -13.08 10.23 -13.37
N TYR A 128 -12.11 11.08 -13.76
CA TYR A 128 -11.67 12.20 -12.92
C TYR A 128 -11.67 13.57 -13.61
N SER A 129 -12.02 13.68 -14.90
CA SER A 129 -12.20 14.97 -15.61
C SER A 129 -13.66 15.41 -15.68
#